data_AF-A0A3M9ZQW8-F1
#
_entry.id   AF-A0A3M9ZQW8-F1
#
_cell.length_a   1.000
_cell.length_b   1.000
_cell.length_c   1.000
_cell.angle_alpha   90.00
_cell.angle_beta   90.00
_cell.angle_gamma   90.00
#
_symmetry.space_group_name_H-M   'P 1'
#
loop_
_entity.id
_entity.type
_entity.pdbx_description
1 polymer ?
#
loop_
_entity_poly.entity_id
_entity_poly.type
_entity_poly.pdbx_seq_one_letter_code
_entity_poly.pdbx_strand_id
1 'polypeptide(L)' 'MGRSYQEWLNQQDQALVAKVRQGDESNKPLLNQINWIWVANLMNKKADLNPTSAELLDWVTSGQIDAMRK' A
#
# COMPACT_ATOMS: atom_id res chain seq x y z
N MET A 1 -15.45 -5.26 -6.98
CA MET A 1 -14.06 -5.68 -7.19
C MET A 1 -13.24 -4.40 -7.32
N GLY A 2 -12.49 -4.04 -6.29
CA GLY A 2 -11.63 -2.85 -6.31
C GLY A 2 -10.37 -3.08 -7.14
N ARG A 3 -9.52 -2.06 -7.27
CA ARG A 3 -8.22 -2.22 -7.96
C ARG A 3 -7.31 -3.16 -7.15
N SER A 4 -6.43 -3.89 -7.82
CA SER A 4 -5.41 -4.69 -7.16
C SER A 4 -4.38 -3.81 -6.43
N TYR A 5 -3.67 -4.38 -5.46
CA TYR A 5 -2.59 -3.68 -4.76
C TYR A 5 -1.55 -3.11 -5.75
N GLN A 6 -1.20 -3.86 -6.79
CA GLN A 6 -0.19 -3.45 -7.76
C GLN A 6 -0.66 -2.29 -8.65
N GLU A 7 -1.94 -2.29 -9.06
CA GLU A 7 -2.55 -1.16 -9.76
C GLU A 7 -2.59 0.09 -8.89
N TRP A 8 -2.92 -0.06 -7.60
CA TRP A 8 -2.87 1.04 -6.65
C TRP A 8 -1.44 1.58 -6.46
N LEU A 9 -0.46 0.67 -6.30
CA LEU A 9 0.93 1.02 -6.07
C LEU A 9 1.54 1.81 -7.23
N ASN A 10 1.15 1.48 -8.47
CA ASN A 10 1.60 2.20 -9.67
C ASN A 10 1.04 3.63 -9.75
N GLN A 11 -0.05 3.94 -9.05
CA GLN A 11 -0.62 5.30 -8.97
C GLN A 11 0.06 6.17 -7.90
N GLN A 12 0.86 5.56 -7.03
CA GLN A 12 1.56 6.27 -5.96
C GLN A 12 2.87 6.89 -6.46
N ASP A 13 3.42 7.79 -5.65
CA ASP A 13 4.77 8.31 -5.88
C ASP A 13 5.78 7.17 -5.76
N GLN A 14 6.41 6.81 -6.89
CA GLN A 14 7.35 5.70 -6.97
C GLN A 14 8.61 5.94 -6.13
N ALA A 15 9.01 7.19 -5.90
CA ALA A 15 10.13 7.51 -5.01
C ALA A 15 9.78 7.20 -3.55
N LEU A 16 8.54 7.47 -3.14
CA LEU A 16 8.03 7.12 -1.83
C LEU A 16 7.87 5.60 -1.68
N VAL A 17 7.31 4.92 -2.69
CA VAL A 17 7.17 3.47 -2.69
C VAL A 17 8.54 2.79 -2.55
N ALA A 18 9.54 3.22 -3.31
CA ALA A 18 10.90 2.70 -3.21
C ALA A 18 11.48 2.89 -1.80
N LYS A 19 11.27 4.06 -1.18
CA LYS A 19 11.71 4.32 0.20
C LYS A 19 11.01 3.43 1.23
N VAL A 20 9.70 3.25 1.09
CA VAL A 20 8.88 2.47 2.03
C VAL A 20 9.16 0.97 1.89
N ARG A 21 9.43 0.49 0.68
CA ARG A 21 9.78 -0.90 0.39
C ARG A 21 11.28 -1.19 0.47
N GLN A 22 12.11 -0.21 0.80
CA GLN A 22 13.55 -0.36 0.87
C GLN A 22 13.93 -1.45 1.88
N GLY A 23 14.66 -2.47 1.42
CA GLY A 23 15.05 -3.63 2.24
C GLY A 23 13.98 -4.71 2.38
N ASP A 24 12.81 -4.54 1.77
CA ASP A 24 11.69 -5.49 1.81
C ASP A 24 11.08 -5.75 0.41
N GLU A 25 11.90 -5.59 -0.62
CA GLU A 25 11.49 -5.62 -2.02
C GLU A 25 11.05 -7.03 -2.48
N SER A 26 11.71 -8.06 -1.96
CA SER A 26 11.47 -9.47 -2.31
C SER A 26 10.32 -10.10 -1.51
N ASN A 27 9.83 -9.43 -0.47
CA ASN A 27 8.76 -9.97 0.36
C ASN A 27 7.41 -9.35 -0.01
N LYS A 28 6.35 -10.00 0.46
CA LYS A 28 5.01 -9.42 0.38
C LYS A 28 4.97 -8.07 1.10
N PRO A 29 4.27 -7.08 0.52
CA PRO A 29 4.10 -5.78 1.14
C PRO A 29 3.39 -5.93 2.48
N LEU A 30 3.85 -5.19 3.48
CA LEU A 30 3.20 -5.16 4.79
C LEU A 30 2.10 -4.10 4.82
N LEU A 31 1.04 -4.36 5.58
CA LEU A 31 -0.01 -3.36 5.83
C LEU A 31 0.59 -2.04 6.39
N ASN A 32 1.64 -2.14 7.20
CA ASN A 32 2.32 -0.96 7.74
C ASN A 32 3.01 -0.10 6.66
N GLN A 33 3.52 -0.71 5.58
CA GLN A 33 4.10 0.02 4.44
C GLN A 33 3.01 0.82 3.72
N ILE A 34 1.84 0.21 3.55
CA ILE A 34 0.68 0.85 2.92
C ILE A 34 0.17 2.01 3.79
N ASN A 35 0.11 1.81 5.11
CA ASN A 35 -0.23 2.88 6.05
C ASN A 35 0.75 4.06 5.97
N TRP A 36 2.04 3.80 5.77
CA TRP A 36 3.04 4.86 5.57
C TRP A 36 2.75 5.69 4.31
N ILE A 37 2.49 5.03 3.19
CA ILE A 37 2.13 5.71 1.92
C ILE A 37 0.83 6.49 2.09
N TRP A 38 -0.15 5.90 2.78
CA TRP A 38 -1.43 6.56 3.08
C TRP A 38 -1.22 7.86 3.86
N VAL A 39 -0.48 7.83 4.96
CA VAL A 39 -0.20 9.03 5.76
C VAL A 39 0.54 10.07 4.93
N ALA A 40 1.53 9.67 4.12
CA ALA A 40 2.24 10.59 3.24
C ALA A 40 1.32 11.26 2.19
N ASN A 41 0.37 10.52 1.62
CA ASN A 41 -0.63 11.07 0.72
C ASN A 41 -1.55 12.07 1.41
N LEU A 42 -1.99 11.77 2.64
CA LEU A 42 -2.79 12.69 3.45
C LEU A 42 -2.03 13.98 3.76
N MET A 43 -0.74 13.87 4.14
CA MET A 43 0.12 15.03 4.38
C MET A 43 0.29 15.90 3.13
N ASN A 44 0.29 15.29 1.95
CA ASN A 44 0.38 15.98 0.67
C ASN A 44 -0.98 16.41 0.08
N LYS A 45 -2.08 16.31 0.86
CA LYS A 45 -3.46 16.63 0.43
C LYS A 45 -3.96 15.81 -0.78
N LYS A 46 -3.39 14.62 -1.00
CA LYS A 46 -3.79 13.66 -2.06
C LYS A 46 -4.59 12.50 -1.48
N ALA A 47 -5.64 12.82 -0.71
CA ALA A 47 -6.41 11.83 0.01
C ALA A 47 -7.18 10.87 -0.91
N ASP A 48 -7.44 11.30 -2.15
CA ASP A 48 -8.10 10.58 -3.24
C ASP A 48 -7.28 9.39 -3.77
N LEU A 49 -5.95 9.44 -3.64
CA LEU A 49 -5.07 8.36 -4.06
C LEU A 49 -5.03 7.19 -3.07
N ASN A 50 -5.62 7.35 -1.88
CA ASN A 50 -5.61 6.32 -0.86
C ASN A 50 -6.54 5.16 -1.20
N PRO A 51 -6.21 3.95 -0.73
CA PRO A 51 -7.10 2.82 -0.88
C PRO A 51 -8.32 2.98 0.03
N THR A 52 -9.44 2.43 -0.41
CA THR A 52 -10.62 2.32 0.45
C THR A 52 -10.43 1.19 1.47
N SER A 53 -11.17 1.24 2.58
CA SER A 53 -11.13 0.16 3.59
C SER A 53 -11.53 -1.21 3.01
N ALA A 54 -12.40 -1.23 1.99
CA ALA A 54 -12.77 -2.44 1.27
C ALA A 54 -11.62 -3.01 0.44
N GLU A 55 -10.86 -2.15 -0.25
CA GLU A 55 -9.65 -2.56 -1.00
C GLU A 55 -8.58 -3.10 -0.06
N LEU A 56 -8.32 -2.43 1.07
CA LEU A 56 -7.37 -2.92 2.07
C LEU A 56 -7.76 -4.30 2.61
N LEU A 57 -9.05 -4.49 2.93
CA LEU A 57 -9.56 -5.79 3.39
C LEU A 57 -9.41 -6.87 2.32
N ASP A 58 -9.74 -6.55 1.06
CA ASP A 58 -9.58 -7.46 -0.07
C ASP A 58 -8.12 -7.88 -0.25
N TRP A 59 -7.17 -6.95 -0.17
CA TRP A 59 -5.75 -7.26 -0.33
C TRP A 59 -5.18 -8.13 0.80
N VAL A 60 -5.62 -7.90 2.05
CA VAL A 60 -5.24 -8.75 3.19
C VAL A 60 -5.83 -10.15 3.05
N THR A 61 -7.13 -10.24 2.74
CA THR A 61 -7.84 -11.53 2.67
C THR A 61 -7.44 -12.36 1.45
N SER A 62 -7.10 -11.71 0.33
CA SER A 62 -6.55 -12.37 -0.87
C SER A 62 -5.06 -12.71 -0.74
N GLY A 63 -4.37 -12.25 0.30
CA GLY A 63 -2.95 -12.51 0.52
C GLY A 63 -2.01 -11.76 -0.42
N GLN A 64 -2.49 -10.68 -1.07
CA GLN A 64 -1.67 -9.73 -1.83
C GLN A 64 -0.71 -8.96 -0.91
N ILE A 65 -1.12 -8.71 0.34
CA ILE A 65 -0.35 -8.01 1.36
C ILE A 65 -0.41 -8.79 2.67
N ASP A 66 0.63 -8.68 3.49
CA ASP A 66 0.67 -9.29 4.82
C ASP A 66 0.27 -8.27 5.88
N ALA A 67 -0.72 -8.61 6.72
CA ALA A 67 -1.12 -7.75 7.83
C ALA A 67 -0.01 -7.61 8.88
N MET A 68 0.68 -8.72 9.18
CA MET A 68 1.84 -8.79 10.06
C MET A 68 2.75 -9.93 9.59
N ARG A 69 4.07 -9.74 9.66
CA ARG A 69 5.05 -10.82 9.50
C ARG A 69 5.26 -11.46 10.87
N LYS A 70 5.06 -12.78 10.99
CA LYS A 70 5.40 -13.53 12.20
C LYS A 70 6.90 -13.74 12.32
#